data_AF-A0A0Q7E7E9-F1
#
_entry.id   AF-A0A0Q7E7E9-F1
#
_cell.length_a   1.000
_cell.length_b   1.000
_cell.length_c   1.000
_cell.angle_alpha   90.00
_cell.angle_beta   90.00
_cell.angle_gamma   90.00
#
_symmetry.space_group_name_H-M   'P 1'
#
loop_
_entity.id
_entity.type
_entity.pdbx_description
1 polymer ?
#
loop_
_entity_poly.entity_id
_entity_poly.type
_entity_poly.pdbx_seq_one_letter_code
_entity_poly.pdbx_strand_id
1 'polypeptide(L)' 'MIISDEHKDASKLATGAIMDLISRGHMMQAAVIRGASPEEIETMRSEAHSVLDAFLDHTTAAATHVRAVLKT' A
#
# COMPACT_ATOMS: atom_id res chain seq x y z
N MET A 1 -23.07 14.36 -2.29
CA MET A 1 -21.86 14.22 -1.46
C MET A 1 -20.66 14.60 -2.33
N ILE A 2 -20.08 15.77 -2.14
CA ILE A 2 -18.88 16.18 -2.89
C ILE A 2 -17.71 15.45 -2.23
N ILE A 3 -17.09 14.52 -2.94
CA ILE A 3 -15.87 13.86 -2.50
C ILE A 3 -14.73 14.88 -2.68
N SER A 4 -14.03 15.22 -1.60
CA SER A 4 -12.90 16.16 -1.65
C SER A 4 -11.77 15.60 -2.53
N ASP A 5 -11.02 16.49 -3.17
CA ASP A 5 -9.89 16.07 -4.02
C ASP A 5 -8.81 15.36 -3.20
N GLU A 6 -8.63 15.75 -1.93
CA GLU A 6 -7.74 15.07 -0.97
C GLU A 6 -8.15 13.60 -0.74
N HIS A 7 -9.44 13.31 -0.60
CA HIS A 7 -9.91 11.92 -0.50
C HIS A 7 -9.59 11.12 -1.76
N LYS A 8 -9.81 11.72 -2.94
CA LYS A 8 -9.56 11.04 -4.23
C LYS A 8 -8.08 10.74 -4.38
N ASP A 9 -7.21 11.67 -4.02
CA ASP A 9 -5.77 11.50 -4.14
C ASP A 9 -5.24 10.47 -3.13
N ALA A 10 -5.69 10.50 -1.88
CA ALA A 10 -5.38 9.45 -0.90
C ALA A 10 -5.87 8.06 -1.38
N SER A 11 -7.06 7.98 -1.97
CA SER A 11 -7.60 6.72 -2.50
C SER A 11 -6.81 6.19 -3.71
N LYS A 12 -6.31 7.08 -4.59
CA LYS A 12 -5.42 6.70 -5.71
C LYS A 12 -4.09 6.18 -5.17
N LEU A 13 -3.50 6.86 -4.19
CA LEU A 13 -2.25 6.44 -3.57
C LEU A 13 -2.39 5.09 -2.88
N ALA A 14 -3.48 4.85 -2.15
CA ALA A 14 -3.80 3.54 -1.59
C ALA A 14 -3.92 2.47 -2.69
N THR A 15 -4.60 2.79 -3.80
CA THR A 15 -4.72 1.87 -4.94
C THR A 15 -3.36 1.55 -5.58
N GLY A 16 -2.49 2.55 -5.71
CA GLY A 16 -1.12 2.34 -6.20
C GLY A 16 -0.30 1.45 -5.27
N ALA A 17 -0.34 1.73 -3.96
CA ALA A 17 0.39 0.97 -2.95
C ALA A 17 -0.04 -0.51 -2.90
N ILE A 18 -1.34 -0.81 -3.01
CA ILE A 18 -1.79 -2.22 -3.01
C ILE A 18 -1.35 -2.97 -4.28
N MET A 19 -1.32 -2.32 -5.44
CA MET A 19 -0.82 -2.93 -6.68
C MET A 19 0.69 -3.18 -6.64
N ASP A 20 1.45 -2.26 -6.04
CA ASP A 20 2.88 -2.47 -5.79
C ASP A 20 3.11 -3.63 -4.80
N LEU A 21 2.33 -3.70 -3.72
CA LEU A 21 2.42 -4.80 -2.75
C LEU A 21 2.19 -6.17 -3.39
N ILE A 22 1.18 -6.29 -4.26
CA ILE A 22 0.92 -7.53 -5.01
C ILE A 22 2.10 -7.88 -5.92
N SER A 23 2.63 -6.90 -6.65
CA SER A 23 3.82 -7.07 -7.50
C SER A 23 5.02 -7.59 -6.71
N ARG A 24 5.25 -7.03 -5.52
CA ARG A 24 6.30 -7.47 -4.59
C ARG A 24 6.10 -8.88 -4.09
N GLY A 25 4.86 -9.27 -3.81
CA GLY A 25 4.50 -10.66 -3.50
C GLY A 25 4.94 -11.63 -4.60
N HIS A 26 4.64 -11.32 -5.87
CA HIS A 26 5.09 -12.13 -7.01
C HIS A 26 6.62 -12.16 -7.15
N MET A 27 7.29 -11.02 -6.96
CA MET A 27 8.76 -10.97 -7.00
C MET A 27 9.38 -11.85 -5.93
N MET A 28 8.83 -11.84 -4.70
CA MET A 28 9.30 -12.67 -3.60
C MET A 28 9.04 -14.16 -3.86
N GLN A 29 7.89 -14.53 -4.44
CA GLN A 29 7.65 -15.90 -4.90
C GLN A 29 8.69 -16.35 -5.93
N ALA A 30 8.97 -15.51 -6.94
CA ALA A 30 10.00 -15.79 -7.93
C ALA A 30 11.40 -15.90 -7.28
N ALA A 31 11.67 -15.13 -6.22
CA ALA A 31 12.90 -15.21 -5.44
C ALA A 31 13.06 -16.54 -4.72
N VAL A 32 12.00 -17.02 -4.07
CA VAL A 32 11.99 -18.34 -3.44
C VAL A 32 12.23 -19.45 -4.48
N ILE A 33 11.56 -19.39 -5.63
CA ILE A 33 11.69 -20.41 -6.69
C ILE A 33 13.13 -20.46 -7.26
N ARG A 34 13.82 -19.32 -7.40
CA ARG A 34 15.22 -19.28 -7.86
C ARG A 34 16.24 -19.68 -6.80
N GLY A 35 15.82 -19.92 -5.55
CA GLY A 35 16.71 -20.24 -4.44
C GLY A 35 17.46 -19.02 -3.88
N ALA A 36 16.81 -17.84 -3.84
CA ALA A 36 17.35 -16.65 -3.20
C ALA A 36 17.74 -16.91 -1.74
N SER A 37 18.73 -16.15 -1.25
CA SER A 37 19.21 -16.32 0.13
C SER A 37 18.14 -15.86 1.14
N PRO A 38 18.16 -16.37 2.39
CA PRO A 38 17.27 -15.88 3.43
C PRO A 38 17.35 -14.37 3.66
N GLU A 39 18.55 -13.78 3.54
CA GLU A 39 18.78 -12.34 3.70
C GLU A 39 18.14 -11.52 2.57
N GLU A 40 18.19 -12.03 1.34
CA GLU A 40 17.52 -11.40 0.20
C GLU A 40 16.00 -11.43 0.37
N ILE A 41 15.44 -12.59 0.74
CA ILE A 41 14.00 -12.73 1.02
C ILE A 41 13.58 -11.80 2.17
N GLU A 42 14.41 -11.69 3.20
CA GLU A 42 14.16 -10.81 4.34
C GLU A 42 14.10 -9.35 3.92
N THR A 43 15.03 -8.92 3.08
CA THR A 43 15.06 -7.56 2.53
C THR A 43 13.79 -7.29 1.73
N MET A 44 13.42 -8.20 0.82
CA MET A 44 12.19 -8.07 0.02
C MET A 44 10.93 -8.00 0.89
N ARG A 45 10.89 -8.79 1.97
CA ARG A 45 9.79 -8.78 2.94
C ARG A 45 9.72 -7.46 3.69
N SER A 46 10.86 -6.92 4.13
CA SER A 46 10.92 -5.61 4.80
C SER A 46 10.41 -4.49 3.89
N GLU A 47 10.79 -4.48 2.61
CA GLU A 47 10.28 -3.52 1.64
C GLU A 47 8.78 -3.66 1.39
N ALA A 48 8.27 -4.90 1.29
CA ALA A 48 6.84 -5.15 1.16
C ALA A 48 6.04 -4.63 2.37
N HIS A 49 6.56 -4.78 3.59
CA HIS A 49 5.93 -4.21 4.78
C HIS A 49 5.89 -2.67 4.73
N SER A 50 6.95 -2.02 4.29
CA SER A 50 6.94 -0.55 4.14
C SER A 50 5.86 -0.07 3.16
N VAL A 51 5.58 -0.83 2.09
CA VAL A 51 4.51 -0.51 1.14
C VAL A 51 3.13 -0.80 1.72
N LEU A 52 2.99 -1.86 2.53
CA LEU A 52 1.77 -2.13 3.28
C LEU A 52 1.45 -0.98 4.25
N ASP A 53 2.43 -0.46 4.98
CA ASP A 53 2.25 0.68 5.87
C ASP A 53 1.75 1.91 5.09
N ALA A 54 2.36 2.21 3.94
CA ALA A 54 1.91 3.29 3.07
C ALA A 54 0.45 3.10 2.59
N PHE A 55 0.06 1.87 2.21
CA PHE A 55 -1.32 1.56 1.85
C PHE A 55 -2.30 1.86 3.00
N LEU A 56 -1.95 1.45 4.22
CA LEU A 56 -2.78 1.66 5.41
C LEU A 56 -2.88 3.15 5.75
N ASP A 57 -1.79 3.91 5.63
CA ASP A 57 -1.77 5.35 5.85
C ASP A 57 -2.67 6.08 4.85
N HIS A 58 -2.54 5.78 3.55
CA HIS A 58 -3.36 6.37 2.51
C HIS A 58 -4.85 6.02 2.66
N THR A 59 -5.17 4.78 3.05
CA THR A 59 -6.55 4.35 3.32
C THR A 59 -7.13 5.09 4.52
N THR A 60 -6.34 5.27 5.57
CA THR A 60 -6.74 6.00 6.79
C THR A 60 -6.93 7.49 6.50
N ALA A 61 -6.06 8.09 5.69
CA ALA A 61 -6.22 9.48 5.22
C ALA A 61 -7.51 9.64 4.42
N ALA A 62 -7.78 8.75 3.45
CA ALA A 62 -9.00 8.77 2.66
C ALA A 62 -10.27 8.71 3.55
N ALA A 63 -10.28 7.83 4.57
CA ALA A 63 -11.38 7.73 5.52
C ALA A 63 -11.54 9.01 6.37
N THR A 64 -10.43 9.63 6.77
CA THR A 64 -10.43 10.88 7.53
C THR A 64 -11.08 12.02 6.76
N HIS A 65 -10.78 12.16 5.47
CA HIS A 65 -11.41 13.17 4.61
C HIS A 65 -12.93 12.97 4.48
N VAL A 66 -13.41 11.72 4.35
CA VAL A 66 -14.86 11.44 4.33
C VAL A 66 -15.50 11.83 5.65
N ARG A 67 -14.88 11.48 6.78
CA ARG A 67 -15.39 11.82 8.10
C ARG A 67 -15.47 13.34 8.33
N ALA A 68 -14.52 14.11 7.81
CA ALA A 68 -14.55 15.56 7.88
C ALA A 68 -15.79 16.13 7.16
N VAL A 69 -16.12 15.61 5.97
CA VAL A 69 -17.32 16.00 5.21
C VAL A 69 -18.63 15.61 5.92
N LEU A 70 -18.66 14.49 6.66
CA LEU A 70 -19.86 14.07 7.41
C LEU A 70 -20.09 14.90 8.69
N LYS A 71 -19.08 15.61 9.17
CA LYS A 71 -19.17 16.45 10.39
C LYS A 71 -19.49 17.92 10.08
N THR A 72 -19.42 18.33 8.82
CA THR A 72 -19.86 19.63 8.31
C THR A 72 -21.31 19.57 7.88
#